data_AF-A0A969RZ05-F1
#
_entry.id   AF-A0A969RZ05-F1
#
_cell.length_a   1.000
_cell.length_b   1.000
_cell.length_c   1.000
_cell.angle_alpha   90.00
_cell.angle_beta   90.00
_cell.angle_gamma   90.00
#
_symmetry.space_group_name_H-M   'P 1'
#
loop_
_entity.id
_entity.type
_entity.pdbx_description
1 polymer ?
#
loop_
_entity_poly.entity_id
_entity_poly.type
_entity_poly.pdbx_seq_one_letter_code
_entity_poly.pdbx_strand_id
1 'polypeptide(L)'
;MNQQLNPQPQHEPQPQHTFRRSIARVAQASFSLIAVVGGMAIADSSLTRQPLTADSLLGQPAAAQTQNQVQNQAPDPSPAQPRVRWTPKQERGNAKGTLSGGRRGQESAACDPAATSTRLTLLVPPGRESLVTTDPQPTLSWQIATQQPTTLRFILSDINQPTPLHTQSLSATATGIQSVKLPNSVSLADGQTYRWTVVVNCPDGQKSEIYARSFIRKTSGESFTQQLSQKSAVGRAAVFAENGIWYDALGQLLQAQEKVSRHDSQSPAAALSALLEQALPDSAPAQLQP
;
A
#
# COMPACT_ATOMS: atom_id res chain seq x y z
N MET A 1 -40.28 -17.34 -61.19
CA MET A 1 -40.81 -18.63 -60.70
C MET A 1 -39.61 -19.48 -60.30
N ASN A 2 -39.67 -20.07 -59.11
CA ASN A 2 -38.70 -20.98 -58.47
C ASN A 2 -37.54 -20.34 -57.68
N GLN A 3 -37.91 -19.93 -56.46
CA GLN A 3 -37.05 -19.93 -55.28
C GLN A 3 -36.64 -21.37 -54.96
N GLN A 4 -35.35 -21.61 -54.77
CA GLN A 4 -34.81 -22.89 -54.33
C GLN A 4 -34.48 -22.76 -52.84
N LEU A 5 -35.29 -23.40 -51.99
CA LEU A 5 -35.12 -23.46 -50.54
C LEU A 5 -33.82 -24.19 -50.19
N ASN A 6 -32.97 -23.52 -49.41
CA ASN A 6 -31.79 -24.11 -48.79
C ASN A 6 -32.20 -24.73 -47.43
N PRO A 7 -31.96 -26.02 -47.17
CA PRO A 7 -32.31 -26.63 -45.89
C PRO A 7 -31.32 -26.24 -44.78
N GLN A 8 -31.87 -25.83 -43.64
CA GLN A 8 -31.16 -25.59 -42.38
C GLN A 8 -30.58 -26.92 -41.82
N PRO A 9 -29.32 -26.97 -41.38
CA PRO A 9 -28.84 -28.09 -40.58
C PRO A 9 -29.31 -27.97 -39.12
N GLN A 10 -29.75 -29.10 -38.60
CA GLN A 10 -30.46 -29.29 -37.34
C GLN A 10 -29.57 -29.07 -36.11
N HIS A 11 -30.21 -28.61 -35.04
CA HIS A 11 -29.67 -28.51 -33.68
C HIS A 11 -29.13 -29.86 -33.18
N GLU A 12 -27.85 -29.88 -32.84
CA GLU A 12 -27.22 -30.97 -32.09
C GLU A 12 -27.46 -30.75 -30.58
N PRO A 13 -27.98 -31.74 -29.83
CA PRO A 13 -28.30 -31.57 -28.41
C PRO A 13 -27.04 -31.61 -27.54
N GLN A 14 -26.90 -30.61 -26.66
CA GLN A 14 -25.84 -30.57 -25.65
C GLN A 14 -26.01 -31.68 -24.58
N PRO A 15 -24.93 -32.36 -24.17
CA PRO A 15 -24.97 -33.24 -23.02
C PRO A 15 -24.97 -32.44 -21.70
N GLN A 16 -25.96 -32.77 -20.88
CA GLN A 16 -26.26 -32.20 -19.58
C GLN A 16 -25.21 -32.52 -18.50
N HIS A 17 -25.13 -31.60 -17.55
CA HIS A 17 -24.33 -31.61 -16.33
C HIS A 17 -24.31 -32.95 -15.57
N THR A 18 -23.11 -33.41 -15.22
CA THR A 18 -22.91 -34.23 -14.01
C THR A 18 -22.09 -33.48 -12.98
N PHE A 19 -22.81 -33.01 -11.98
CA PHE A 19 -22.33 -32.37 -10.77
C PHE A 19 -21.79 -33.46 -9.81
N ARG A 20 -20.48 -33.53 -9.60
CA ARG A 20 -19.90 -34.31 -8.50
C ARG A 20 -19.35 -33.38 -7.44
N ARG A 21 -20.10 -33.26 -6.34
CA ARG A 21 -19.65 -32.71 -5.05
C ARG A 21 -18.61 -33.67 -4.47
N SER A 22 -17.36 -33.23 -4.34
CA SER A 22 -16.39 -33.89 -3.45
C SER A 22 -16.36 -33.12 -2.12
N ILE A 23 -16.92 -33.75 -1.09
CA ILE A 23 -16.95 -33.29 0.28
C ILE A 23 -15.58 -33.54 0.92
N ALA A 24 -15.16 -32.58 1.73
CA ALA A 24 -13.94 -32.52 2.52
C ALA A 24 -13.66 -33.77 3.37
N ARG A 25 -12.37 -34.06 3.56
CA ARG A 25 -11.83 -34.58 4.82
C ARG A 25 -10.59 -33.77 5.20
N VAL A 26 -10.78 -32.89 6.17
CA VAL A 26 -9.73 -32.22 6.93
C VAL A 26 -9.15 -33.27 7.87
N ALA A 27 -7.90 -33.68 7.65
CA ALA A 27 -7.17 -34.50 8.59
C ALA A 27 -6.60 -33.58 9.69
N GLN A 28 -7.09 -33.75 10.91
CA GLN A 28 -6.51 -33.19 12.12
C GLN A 28 -5.19 -33.92 12.39
N ALA A 29 -4.08 -33.18 12.38
CA ALA A 29 -2.81 -33.64 12.92
C ALA A 29 -2.62 -33.02 14.30
N SER A 30 -2.89 -33.82 15.33
CA SER A 30 -2.58 -33.53 16.72
C SER A 30 -1.06 -33.44 16.89
N PHE A 31 -0.55 -32.25 17.23
CA PHE A 31 0.83 -32.12 17.71
C PHE A 31 0.84 -32.13 19.24
N SER A 32 1.34 -33.24 19.77
CA SER A 32 1.61 -33.44 21.19
C SER A 32 2.61 -32.41 21.71
N LEU A 33 2.29 -31.78 22.85
CA LEU A 33 3.23 -31.04 23.67
C LEU A 33 4.36 -32.00 24.12
N ILE A 34 5.60 -31.66 23.81
CA ILE A 34 6.77 -32.20 24.51
C ILE A 34 7.16 -31.15 25.56
N ALA A 35 6.92 -31.49 26.83
CA ALA A 35 7.48 -30.78 27.97
C ALA A 35 8.98 -31.10 28.07
N VAL A 36 9.83 -30.10 27.87
CA VAL A 36 11.26 -30.20 28.23
C VAL A 36 11.38 -29.73 29.68
N VAL A 37 11.51 -30.70 30.58
CA VAL A 37 11.96 -30.48 31.96
C VAL A 37 13.49 -30.54 31.92
N GLY A 38 14.13 -29.38 32.02
CA GLY A 38 15.59 -29.23 32.11
C GLY A 38 15.94 -28.56 33.43
N GLY A 39 16.70 -29.28 34.26
CA GLY A 39 16.90 -28.99 35.68
C GLY A 39 17.66 -27.71 35.99
N MET A 40 17.21 -27.03 37.04
CA MET A 40 17.89 -25.92 37.68
C MET A 40 18.77 -26.49 38.79
N ALA A 41 20.08 -26.48 38.58
CA ALA A 41 21.07 -26.81 39.59
C ALA A 41 21.18 -25.65 40.59
N ILE A 42 20.81 -25.95 41.85
CA ILE A 42 21.09 -25.11 43.02
C ILE A 42 22.51 -25.42 43.48
N ALA A 43 23.41 -24.45 43.34
CA ALA A 43 24.70 -24.44 44.01
C ALA A 43 24.65 -23.44 45.15
N ASP A 44 24.56 -24.02 46.34
CA ASP A 44 24.73 -23.43 47.66
C ASP A 44 26.18 -22.95 47.82
N SER A 45 26.40 -21.77 48.39
CA SER A 45 27.70 -21.35 48.93
C SER A 45 27.48 -20.21 49.91
N SER A 46 27.37 -20.64 51.16
CA SER A 46 27.46 -19.87 52.38
C SER A 46 28.90 -19.42 52.67
N LEU A 47 29.04 -18.59 53.71
CA LEU A 47 30.28 -18.15 54.38
C LEU A 47 30.92 -16.94 53.68
N THR A 48 31.36 -15.86 54.33
CA THR A 48 31.98 -15.76 55.66
C THR A 48 31.96 -14.28 56.06
N ARG A 49 31.53 -13.95 57.29
CA ARG A 49 31.89 -12.68 57.94
C ARG A 49 33.10 -12.95 58.81
N GLN A 50 34.20 -12.23 58.58
CA GLN A 50 35.26 -12.00 59.57
C GLN A 50 35.64 -10.51 59.61
N PRO A 51 36.09 -9.99 60.77
CA PRO A 51 36.36 -8.57 60.99
C PRO A 51 37.87 -8.25 61.16
N LEU A 52 38.14 -6.96 61.43
CA LEU A 52 39.42 -6.34 61.90
C LEU A 52 40.42 -6.10 60.75
N THR A 53 41.11 -4.97 60.60
CA THR A 53 41.88 -4.18 61.60
C THR A 53 42.06 -2.71 61.16
N ALA A 54 42.51 -1.90 62.12
CA ALA A 54 42.96 -0.51 62.00
C ALA A 54 44.15 -0.31 61.03
N ASP A 55 44.32 0.88 60.44
CA ASP A 55 45.39 1.83 60.81
C ASP A 55 45.42 3.11 59.94
N SER A 56 45.91 4.18 60.55
CA SER A 56 46.73 5.26 59.99
C SER A 56 46.14 6.35 59.05
N LEU A 57 45.99 7.51 59.70
CA LEU A 57 46.32 8.89 59.27
C LEU A 57 47.21 9.03 58.02
N LEU A 58 46.76 9.85 57.06
CA LEU A 58 47.46 11.05 56.56
C LEU A 58 46.71 11.67 55.36
N GLY A 59 46.30 12.94 55.54
CA GLY A 59 46.24 13.99 54.52
C GLY A 59 45.46 13.77 53.22
N GLN A 60 44.38 14.56 53.04
CA GLN A 60 44.12 15.25 51.76
C GLN A 60 43.06 16.37 51.92
N PRO A 61 43.12 17.40 51.06
CA PRO A 61 42.58 18.74 51.30
C PRO A 61 41.07 18.85 51.03
N ALA A 62 40.50 19.93 51.56
CA ALA A 62 39.12 20.34 51.38
C ALA A 62 38.71 20.37 49.90
N ALA A 63 37.87 19.40 49.50
CA ALA A 63 37.14 19.46 48.25
C ALA A 63 35.95 20.41 48.43
N ALA A 64 35.95 21.49 47.66
CA ALA A 64 34.84 22.42 47.52
C ALA A 64 33.56 21.67 47.13
N GLN A 65 32.49 21.90 47.89
CA GLN A 65 31.15 21.44 47.55
C GLN A 65 30.68 22.17 46.29
N THR A 66 30.84 21.53 45.13
CA THR A 66 30.17 21.98 43.92
C THR A 66 28.78 21.35 43.94
N GLN A 67 27.76 22.19 44.03
CA GLN A 67 26.36 21.78 43.98
C GLN A 67 26.09 21.04 42.66
N ASN A 68 25.85 19.74 42.73
CA ASN A 68 25.28 18.97 41.62
C ASN A 68 23.84 19.46 41.39
N GLN A 69 23.68 20.44 40.51
CA GLN A 69 22.39 20.69 39.86
C GLN A 69 22.10 19.49 38.97
N VAL A 70 21.24 18.58 39.44
CA VAL A 70 20.56 17.61 38.59
C VAL A 70 19.72 18.42 37.60
N GLN A 71 20.26 18.66 36.41
CA GLN A 71 19.48 19.19 35.30
C GLN A 71 18.37 18.18 35.01
N ASN A 72 17.14 18.55 35.32
CA ASN A 72 15.93 17.93 34.81
C ASN A 72 15.93 18.09 33.28
N GLN A 73 16.62 17.19 32.58
CA GLN A 73 16.47 17.03 31.14
C GLN A 73 15.16 16.28 30.91
N ALA A 74 14.23 16.94 30.23
CA ALA A 74 13.05 16.32 29.68
C ALA A 74 13.47 15.09 28.82
N PRO A 75 12.66 14.03 28.75
CA PRO A 75 12.96 12.90 27.88
C PRO A 75 13.19 13.40 26.46
N ASP A 76 14.33 13.00 25.91
CA ASP A 76 14.77 13.22 24.53
C ASP A 76 13.59 13.02 23.56
N PRO A 77 13.27 13.97 22.66
CA PRO A 77 12.22 13.75 21.68
C PRO A 77 12.58 12.52 20.85
N SER A 78 11.71 11.51 20.93
CA SER A 78 11.68 10.34 20.05
C SER A 78 12.19 10.71 18.65
N PRO A 79 13.16 9.97 18.06
CA PRO A 79 13.75 10.35 16.78
C PRO A 79 12.63 10.59 15.78
N ALA A 80 12.57 11.83 15.26
CA ALA A 80 11.52 12.27 14.38
C ALA A 80 11.36 11.25 13.24
N GLN A 81 10.22 10.56 13.22
CA GLN A 81 9.89 9.58 12.18
C GLN A 81 10.14 10.24 10.81
N PRO A 82 10.84 9.57 9.86
CA PRO A 82 11.11 10.15 8.56
C PRO A 82 9.77 10.46 7.87
N ARG A 83 9.41 11.75 7.81
CA ARG A 83 8.16 12.18 7.21
C ARG A 83 8.32 12.12 5.69
N VAL A 84 7.70 11.12 5.06
CA VAL A 84 7.63 11.05 3.60
C VAL A 84 6.76 12.21 3.11
N ARG A 85 7.41 13.27 2.63
CA ARG A 85 6.74 14.47 2.10
C ARG A 85 6.86 14.50 0.59
N TRP A 86 5.72 14.49 -0.09
CA TRP A 86 5.68 14.57 -1.52
C TRP A 86 5.84 16.02 -2.00
N THR A 87 6.80 16.26 -2.89
CA THR A 87 7.07 17.59 -3.45
C THR A 87 6.90 17.54 -4.98
N PRO A 88 5.79 18.08 -5.52
CA PRO A 88 5.57 18.12 -6.97
C PRO A 88 6.61 19.02 -7.64
N LYS A 89 7.32 18.51 -8.65
CA LYS A 89 8.10 19.38 -9.55
C LYS A 89 7.14 20.13 -10.48
N GLN A 90 7.17 21.46 -10.41
CA GLN A 90 6.22 22.33 -11.12
C GLN A 90 6.39 22.36 -12.65
N GLU A 91 7.55 21.97 -13.17
CA GLU A 91 7.88 22.10 -14.60
C GLU A 91 7.22 21.04 -15.51
N ARG A 92 6.45 20.11 -14.94
CA ARG A 92 5.86 18.99 -15.69
C ARG A 92 4.44 19.33 -16.12
N GLY A 93 4.32 19.96 -17.30
CA GLY A 93 3.06 20.44 -17.88
C GLY A 93 1.89 19.43 -17.84
N ASN A 94 0.66 19.95 -17.86
CA ASN A 94 -0.57 19.17 -17.69
C ASN A 94 -0.82 18.22 -18.88
N ALA A 95 -1.34 17.02 -18.60
CA ALA A 95 -1.74 16.07 -19.64
C ALA A 95 -2.90 16.65 -20.46
N LYS A 96 -2.65 17.09 -21.70
CA LYS A 96 -3.71 17.56 -22.59
C LYS A 96 -4.52 16.37 -23.12
N GLY A 97 -5.66 16.11 -22.50
CA GLY A 97 -6.67 15.15 -22.98
C GLY A 97 -8.09 15.58 -22.63
N THR A 98 -8.84 16.08 -23.61
CA THR A 98 -10.28 16.34 -23.50
C THR A 98 -11.07 15.10 -23.87
N LEU A 99 -11.18 14.15 -22.94
CA LEU A 99 -12.18 13.09 -23.00
C LEU A 99 -13.31 13.41 -22.03
N SER A 100 -14.49 13.65 -22.59
CA SER A 100 -15.72 14.01 -21.87
C SER A 100 -16.24 12.84 -21.02
N GLY A 101 -16.78 13.15 -19.84
CA GLY A 101 -17.66 12.25 -19.08
C GLY A 101 -17.19 11.76 -17.71
N GLY A 102 -15.87 11.78 -17.42
CA GLY A 102 -15.31 11.10 -16.23
C GLY A 102 -14.69 12.01 -15.17
N ARG A 103 -14.99 11.72 -13.89
CA ARG A 103 -14.34 12.30 -12.70
C ARG A 103 -12.81 12.15 -12.82
N ARG A 104 -12.07 13.21 -12.53
CA ARG A 104 -10.60 13.28 -12.74
C ARG A 104 -9.87 13.29 -11.39
N GLY A 105 -8.84 12.46 -11.25
CA GLY A 105 -7.98 12.46 -10.06
C GLY A 105 -8.64 11.81 -8.84
N GLN A 106 -8.31 12.30 -7.64
CA GLN A 106 -8.75 11.79 -6.32
C GLN A 106 -10.26 11.83 -6.06
N GLU A 107 -11.07 12.29 -7.01
CA GLU A 107 -12.49 12.52 -6.80
C GLU A 107 -13.23 11.18 -6.60
N SER A 108 -13.75 10.96 -5.38
CA SER A 108 -14.42 9.71 -5.05
C SER A 108 -15.72 9.53 -5.87
N ALA A 109 -15.94 8.32 -6.37
CA ALA A 109 -17.17 7.94 -7.03
C ALA A 109 -17.98 7.03 -6.10
N ALA A 110 -19.30 7.20 -6.05
CA ALA A 110 -20.19 6.41 -5.20
C ALA A 110 -21.41 5.91 -6.01
N CYS A 111 -21.82 4.68 -5.70
CA CYS A 111 -22.96 4.02 -6.33
C CYS A 111 -24.30 4.69 -6.01
N ASP A 112 -24.42 5.31 -4.83
CA ASP A 112 -25.53 6.14 -4.37
C ASP A 112 -25.01 7.19 -3.34
N PRO A 113 -25.70 8.33 -3.12
CA PRO A 113 -25.41 9.26 -2.03
C PRO A 113 -25.42 8.68 -0.61
N ALA A 114 -26.06 7.54 -0.35
CA ALA A 114 -26.10 6.96 1.00
C ALA A 114 -24.69 6.67 1.56
N ALA A 115 -24.50 6.93 2.86
CA ALA A 115 -23.22 6.73 3.54
C ALA A 115 -22.73 5.26 3.53
N THR A 116 -23.64 4.29 3.33
CA THR A 116 -23.36 2.86 3.26
C THR A 116 -23.06 2.34 1.84
N SER A 117 -23.16 3.21 0.83
CA SER A 117 -22.92 2.86 -0.58
C SER A 117 -21.47 2.47 -0.83
N THR A 118 -21.26 1.57 -1.80
CA THR A 118 -19.95 1.31 -2.39
C THR A 118 -19.34 2.62 -2.92
N ARG A 119 -18.09 2.90 -2.51
CA ARG A 119 -17.33 4.10 -2.88
C ARG A 119 -15.94 3.72 -3.39
N LEU A 120 -15.53 4.32 -4.50
CA LEU A 120 -14.22 4.21 -5.11
C LEU A 120 -13.44 5.52 -4.93
N THR A 121 -12.21 5.45 -4.44
CA THR A 121 -11.31 6.60 -4.31
C THR A 121 -9.92 6.23 -4.82
N LEU A 122 -9.38 6.97 -5.79
CA LEU A 122 -8.00 6.75 -6.25
C LEU A 122 -7.00 7.34 -5.25
N LEU A 123 -5.91 6.61 -4.97
CA LEU A 123 -4.85 7.08 -4.06
C LEU A 123 -3.84 7.95 -4.82
N VAL A 124 -4.31 9.10 -5.31
CA VAL A 124 -3.54 10.08 -6.07
C VAL A 124 -3.82 11.49 -5.54
N PRO A 125 -2.84 12.42 -5.55
CA PRO A 125 -3.10 13.78 -5.10
C PRO A 125 -4.16 14.49 -5.95
N PRO A 126 -5.07 15.28 -5.34
CA PRO A 126 -6.13 15.97 -6.06
C PRO A 126 -5.58 17.06 -6.98
N GLY A 127 -6.33 17.35 -8.05
CA GLY A 127 -6.06 18.48 -8.95
C GLY A 127 -4.77 18.36 -9.78
N ARG A 128 -4.22 17.16 -9.93
CA ARG A 128 -2.93 16.95 -10.62
C ARG A 128 -3.00 15.84 -11.66
N GLU A 129 -2.74 16.21 -12.90
CA GLU A 129 -2.73 15.29 -14.06
C GLU A 129 -1.30 14.85 -14.45
N SER A 130 -0.27 15.39 -13.81
CA SER A 130 1.15 15.20 -14.15
C SER A 130 1.90 14.28 -13.19
N LEU A 131 1.22 13.26 -12.64
CA LEU A 131 1.86 12.28 -11.75
C LEU A 131 2.75 11.36 -12.58
N VAL A 132 3.95 11.10 -12.05
CA VAL A 132 4.99 10.36 -12.77
C VAL A 132 5.40 9.09 -12.04
N THR A 133 5.92 8.15 -12.81
CA THR A 133 6.59 6.95 -12.32
C THR A 133 7.94 6.75 -12.98
N THR A 134 8.88 6.14 -12.26
CA THR A 134 10.15 5.65 -12.83
C THR A 134 10.13 4.15 -13.15
N ASP A 135 9.19 3.41 -12.59
CA ASP A 135 8.98 1.98 -12.86
C ASP A 135 8.28 1.77 -14.21
N PRO A 136 8.82 0.94 -15.13
CA PRO A 136 8.12 0.58 -16.36
C PRO A 136 6.85 -0.25 -16.12
N GLN A 137 6.71 -0.88 -14.96
CA GLN A 137 5.56 -1.71 -14.59
C GLN A 137 4.99 -1.25 -13.25
N PRO A 138 4.51 -0.02 -13.10
CA PRO A 138 4.11 0.52 -11.81
C PRO A 138 3.02 -0.30 -11.10
N THR A 139 2.96 -0.16 -9.79
CA THR A 139 1.80 -0.55 -8.98
C THR A 139 0.84 0.62 -8.87
N LEU A 140 -0.43 0.39 -9.23
CA LEU A 140 -1.49 1.39 -9.17
C LEU A 140 -2.50 0.99 -8.11
N SER A 141 -2.81 1.93 -7.22
CA SER A 141 -3.60 1.62 -6.01
C SER A 141 -4.77 2.58 -5.81
N TRP A 142 -5.85 2.05 -5.27
CA TRP A 142 -7.09 2.77 -4.95
C TRP A 142 -7.69 2.19 -3.67
N GLN A 143 -8.54 2.97 -3.02
CA GLN A 143 -9.37 2.51 -1.91
C GLN A 143 -10.77 2.18 -2.43
N ILE A 144 -11.30 1.05 -1.98
CA ILE A 144 -12.71 0.68 -2.14
C ILE A 144 -13.34 0.61 -0.75
N ALA A 145 -14.46 1.27 -0.55
CA ALA A 145 -15.32 1.06 0.59
C ALA A 145 -16.57 0.33 0.11
N THR A 146 -16.85 -0.85 0.64
CA THR A 146 -18.00 -1.68 0.27
C THR A 146 -18.41 -2.57 1.45
N GLN A 147 -19.71 -2.87 1.54
CA GLN A 147 -20.28 -3.82 2.53
C GLN A 147 -20.58 -5.19 1.91
N GLN A 148 -20.53 -5.30 0.59
CA GLN A 148 -20.86 -6.51 -0.15
C GLN A 148 -19.78 -6.80 -1.21
N PRO A 149 -19.58 -8.08 -1.58
CA PRO A 149 -18.70 -8.45 -2.68
C PRO A 149 -19.04 -7.69 -3.95
N THR A 150 -18.04 -7.04 -4.53
CA THR A 150 -18.21 -6.17 -5.69
C THR A 150 -17.18 -6.50 -6.75
N THR A 151 -17.62 -6.54 -8.01
CA THR A 151 -16.73 -6.76 -9.16
C THR A 151 -16.21 -5.42 -9.69
N LEU A 152 -14.94 -5.43 -10.08
CA LEU A 152 -14.21 -4.25 -10.53
C LEU A 152 -13.46 -4.59 -11.82
N ARG A 153 -13.14 -3.57 -12.60
CA ARG A 153 -12.29 -3.70 -13.77
C ARG A 153 -11.25 -2.58 -13.78
N PHE A 154 -9.99 -2.98 -13.84
CA PHE A 154 -8.86 -2.10 -14.08
C PHE A 154 -8.59 -2.03 -15.59
N ILE A 155 -8.36 -0.83 -16.11
CA ILE A 155 -8.08 -0.58 -17.53
C ILE A 155 -6.88 0.36 -17.63
N LEU A 156 -5.90 0.02 -18.44
CA LEU A 156 -4.80 0.90 -18.83
C LEU A 156 -4.87 1.15 -20.34
N SER A 157 -4.78 2.41 -20.74
CA SER A 157 -4.73 2.84 -22.14
C SER A 157 -3.62 3.84 -22.36
N ASP A 158 -2.99 3.80 -23.54
CA ASP A 158 -2.28 4.97 -24.05
C ASP A 158 -3.30 6.09 -24.33
N ILE A 159 -2.96 7.33 -24.01
CA ILE A 159 -3.86 8.47 -24.29
C ILE A 159 -4.06 8.69 -25.80
N ASN A 160 -3.10 8.23 -26.62
CA ASN A 160 -3.11 8.39 -28.07
C ASN A 160 -3.74 7.20 -28.81
N GLN A 161 -4.10 6.12 -28.10
CA GLN A 161 -4.62 4.90 -28.70
C GLN A 161 -6.03 4.58 -28.17
N PRO A 162 -6.96 4.16 -29.05
CA PRO A 162 -8.31 3.82 -28.62
C PRO A 162 -8.38 2.48 -27.88
N THR A 163 -7.50 1.53 -28.24
CA THR A 163 -7.50 0.18 -27.67
C THR A 163 -6.77 0.16 -26.32
N PRO A 164 -7.36 -0.45 -25.27
CA PRO A 164 -6.65 -0.65 -24.01
C PRO A 164 -5.39 -1.51 -24.18
N LEU A 165 -4.31 -1.10 -23.51
CA LEU A 165 -3.07 -1.87 -23.42
C LEU A 165 -3.22 -3.03 -22.43
N HIS A 166 -4.03 -2.85 -21.40
CA HIS A 166 -4.28 -3.86 -20.39
C HIS A 166 -5.70 -3.72 -19.82
N THR A 167 -6.32 -4.85 -19.50
CA THR A 167 -7.57 -4.90 -18.75
C THR A 167 -7.53 -6.10 -17.81
N GLN A 168 -7.93 -5.88 -16.55
CA GLN A 168 -7.95 -6.92 -15.52
C GLN A 168 -9.25 -6.83 -14.73
N SER A 169 -9.97 -7.95 -14.62
CA SER A 169 -11.12 -8.09 -13.73
C SER A 169 -10.66 -8.42 -12.32
N LEU A 170 -11.30 -7.82 -11.33
CA LEU A 170 -10.98 -7.95 -9.91
C LEU A 170 -12.27 -8.09 -9.11
N SER A 171 -12.14 -8.52 -7.86
CA SER A 171 -13.25 -8.58 -6.90
C SER A 171 -12.78 -8.02 -5.57
N ALA A 172 -13.57 -7.12 -4.97
CA ALA A 172 -13.37 -6.68 -3.60
C ALA A 172 -14.49 -7.23 -2.71
N THR A 173 -14.12 -7.98 -1.68
CA THR A 173 -15.06 -8.57 -0.71
C THR A 173 -15.23 -7.73 0.55
N ALA A 174 -14.33 -6.78 0.78
CA ALA A 174 -14.31 -5.91 1.95
C ALA A 174 -13.76 -4.52 1.60
N THR A 175 -13.95 -3.58 2.52
CA THR A 175 -13.34 -2.26 2.46
C THR A 175 -11.83 -2.36 2.63
N GLY A 176 -11.06 -1.67 1.79
CA GLY A 176 -9.61 -1.66 1.90
C GLY A 176 -8.90 -1.02 0.70
N ILE A 177 -7.57 -1.05 0.74
CA ILE A 177 -6.73 -0.65 -0.39
C ILE A 177 -6.59 -1.84 -1.33
N GLN A 178 -6.81 -1.58 -2.61
CA GLN A 178 -6.60 -2.51 -3.71
C GLN A 178 -5.44 -2.01 -4.57
N SER A 179 -4.65 -2.94 -5.09
CA SER A 179 -3.48 -2.63 -5.91
C SER A 179 -3.39 -3.56 -7.11
N VAL A 180 -2.97 -3.01 -8.25
CA VAL A 180 -2.59 -3.78 -9.44
C VAL A 180 -1.17 -3.42 -9.83
N LYS A 181 -0.29 -4.43 -9.83
CA LYS A 181 1.02 -4.36 -10.48
C LYS A 181 0.82 -4.69 -11.96
N LEU A 182 1.31 -3.83 -12.86
CA LEU A 182 1.25 -4.14 -14.29
C LEU A 182 2.04 -5.43 -14.60
N PRO A 183 1.51 -6.32 -15.45
CA PRO A 183 2.19 -7.56 -15.80
C PRO A 183 3.42 -7.28 -16.68
N ASN A 184 4.36 -8.23 -16.72
CA ASN A 184 5.59 -8.09 -17.51
C ASN A 184 5.36 -7.93 -19.02
N SER A 185 4.19 -8.33 -19.53
CA SER A 185 3.80 -8.16 -20.93
C SER A 185 3.45 -6.72 -21.30
N VAL A 186 3.33 -5.81 -20.32
CA VAL A 186 2.98 -4.41 -20.50
C VAL A 186 4.05 -3.55 -19.85
N SER A 187 4.71 -2.71 -20.65
CA SER A 187 5.79 -1.84 -20.19
C SER A 187 5.53 -0.41 -20.63
N LEU A 188 5.62 0.53 -19.69
CA LEU A 188 5.47 1.95 -19.97
C LEU A 188 6.77 2.51 -20.56
N ALA A 189 6.67 3.15 -21.72
CA ALA A 189 7.78 3.83 -22.37
C ALA A 189 8.05 5.23 -21.77
N ASP A 190 9.33 5.59 -21.65
CA ASP A 190 9.76 6.91 -21.18
C ASP A 190 9.17 8.05 -22.02
N GLY A 191 8.71 9.10 -21.35
CA GLY A 191 8.11 10.26 -22.00
C GLY A 191 6.68 10.03 -22.52
N GLN A 192 6.12 8.83 -22.37
CA GLN A 192 4.73 8.54 -22.74
C GLN A 192 3.80 8.70 -21.53
N THR A 193 2.58 9.19 -21.80
CA THR A 193 1.52 9.35 -20.81
C THR A 193 0.42 8.33 -21.09
N TYR A 194 -0.05 7.70 -20.01
CA TYR A 194 -1.11 6.70 -20.04
C TYR A 194 -2.25 7.14 -19.14
N ARG A 195 -3.44 6.63 -19.44
CA ARG A 195 -4.64 6.77 -18.61
C ARG A 195 -4.95 5.43 -18.01
N TRP A 196 -5.14 5.39 -16.70
CA TRP A 196 -5.68 4.23 -16.02
C TRP A 196 -7.03 4.55 -15.42
N THR A 197 -7.92 3.56 -15.40
CA THR A 197 -9.32 3.71 -14.97
C THR A 197 -9.72 2.48 -14.17
N VAL A 198 -10.39 2.71 -13.06
CA VAL A 198 -11.04 1.67 -12.27
C VAL A 198 -12.54 1.86 -12.43
N VAL A 199 -13.21 0.79 -12.88
CA VAL A 199 -14.67 0.71 -13.01
C VAL A 199 -15.17 -0.25 -11.94
N VAL A 200 -16.27 0.09 -11.29
CA VAL A 200 -16.92 -0.69 -10.25
C VAL A 200 -18.36 -0.94 -10.68
N ASN A 201 -18.77 -2.21 -10.65
CA ASN A 201 -20.15 -2.58 -10.85
C ASN A 201 -20.89 -2.39 -9.53
N CYS A 202 -21.91 -1.56 -9.50
CA CYS A 202 -22.61 -1.27 -8.26
C CYS A 202 -23.54 -2.44 -7.91
N PRO A 203 -23.35 -3.12 -6.76
CA PRO A 203 -24.12 -4.32 -6.43
C PRO A 203 -25.61 -4.03 -6.27
N ASP A 204 -26.00 -2.85 -5.76
CA ASP A 204 -27.40 -2.46 -5.52
C ASP A 204 -27.63 -0.92 -5.61
N GLY A 205 -26.81 -0.20 -6.38
CA GLY A 205 -26.84 1.27 -6.44
C GLY A 205 -27.87 1.85 -7.42
N GLN A 206 -28.14 3.17 -7.32
CA GLN A 206 -28.91 3.89 -8.36
C GLN A 206 -28.23 3.84 -9.73
N LYS A 207 -26.90 3.69 -9.74
CA LYS A 207 -26.09 3.56 -10.95
C LYS A 207 -25.76 2.10 -11.20
N SER A 208 -25.64 1.70 -12.47
CA SER A 208 -25.14 0.38 -12.85
C SER A 208 -23.63 0.26 -12.61
N GLU A 209 -22.88 1.32 -12.94
CA GLU A 209 -21.43 1.37 -12.77
C GLU A 209 -20.98 2.76 -12.30
N ILE A 210 -19.87 2.79 -11.58
CA ILE A 210 -19.11 4.01 -11.29
C ILE A 210 -17.67 3.82 -11.72
N TYR A 211 -16.97 4.92 -11.97
CA TYR A 211 -15.56 4.86 -12.32
C TYR A 211 -14.80 6.09 -11.86
N ALA A 212 -13.50 5.90 -11.68
CA ALA A 212 -12.53 6.97 -11.46
C ALA A 212 -11.30 6.72 -12.31
N ARG A 213 -10.64 7.80 -12.75
CA ARG A 213 -9.46 7.73 -13.61
C ARG A 213 -8.38 8.71 -13.19
N SER A 214 -7.14 8.35 -13.49
CA SER A 214 -5.98 9.21 -13.36
C SER A 214 -5.00 8.98 -14.50
N PHE A 215 -3.97 9.81 -14.56
CA PHE A 215 -2.91 9.74 -15.56
C PHE A 215 -1.59 9.37 -14.90
N ILE A 216 -0.77 8.65 -15.66
CA ILE A 216 0.57 8.26 -15.27
C ILE A 216 1.50 8.50 -16.45
N ARG A 217 2.60 9.21 -16.19
CA ARG A 217 3.65 9.43 -17.17
C ARG A 217 4.92 8.73 -16.73
N LYS A 218 5.50 7.92 -17.61
CA LYS A 218 6.79 7.27 -17.33
C LYS A 218 7.92 8.28 -17.59
N THR A 219 8.84 8.38 -16.64
CA THR A 219 10.07 9.17 -16.76
C THR A 219 11.28 8.28 -16.53
N SER A 220 12.44 8.68 -17.07
CA SER A 220 13.69 7.95 -16.85
C SER A 220 14.01 7.88 -15.35
N GLY A 221 14.41 6.69 -14.91
CA GLY A 221 14.78 6.39 -13.52
C GLY A 221 16.29 6.45 -13.24
N GLU A 222 17.12 6.63 -14.27
CA GLU A 222 18.59 6.46 -14.18
C GLU A 222 19.24 7.38 -13.15
N SER A 223 18.69 8.59 -12.96
CA SER A 223 19.20 9.56 -11.98
C SER A 223 19.00 9.16 -10.51
N PHE A 224 18.18 8.14 -10.22
CA PHE A 224 17.82 7.76 -8.84
C PHE A 224 18.59 6.55 -8.33
N THR A 225 19.24 5.76 -9.19
CA THR A 225 19.89 4.49 -8.82
C THR A 225 20.88 4.63 -7.67
N GLN A 226 21.73 5.65 -7.69
CA GLN A 226 22.70 5.91 -6.62
C GLN A 226 22.04 6.36 -5.32
N GLN A 227 21.01 7.21 -5.40
CA GLN A 227 20.32 7.73 -4.21
C GLN A 227 19.46 6.67 -3.52
N LEU A 228 18.95 5.70 -4.27
CA LEU A 228 18.11 4.61 -3.74
C LEU A 228 18.94 3.44 -3.21
N SER A 229 20.20 3.32 -3.65
CA SER A 229 21.13 2.31 -3.17
C SER A 229 21.32 2.43 -1.66
N GLN A 230 21.30 1.30 -0.95
CA GLN A 230 21.46 1.20 0.50
C GLN A 230 20.37 1.85 1.37
N LYS A 231 19.29 2.39 0.80
CA LYS A 231 18.17 2.93 1.59
C LYS A 231 17.17 1.85 1.99
N SER A 232 16.61 2.01 3.20
CA SER A 232 15.44 1.25 3.66
C SER A 232 14.23 1.50 2.76
N ALA A 233 13.18 0.66 2.85
CA ALA A 233 12.00 0.82 2.01
C ALA A 233 11.30 2.18 2.20
N VAL A 234 11.17 2.65 3.45
CA VAL A 234 10.65 3.99 3.78
C VAL A 234 11.59 5.08 3.27
N GLY A 235 12.91 4.89 3.38
CA GLY A 235 13.90 5.84 2.86
C GLY A 235 13.85 5.98 1.33
N ARG A 236 13.62 4.87 0.60
CA ARG A 236 13.42 4.90 -0.86
C ARG A 236 12.13 5.64 -1.22
N ALA A 237 11.04 5.38 -0.49
CA ALA A 237 9.78 6.09 -0.68
C ALA A 237 9.93 7.61 -0.45
N ALA A 238 10.69 8.02 0.56
CA ALA A 238 11.00 9.43 0.81
C ALA A 238 11.72 10.08 -0.38
N VAL A 239 12.77 9.45 -0.93
CA VAL A 239 13.48 9.95 -2.12
C VAL A 239 12.55 10.13 -3.32
N PHE A 240 11.70 9.14 -3.59
CA PHE A 240 10.72 9.24 -4.67
C PHE A 240 9.73 10.38 -4.42
N ALA A 241 9.19 10.48 -3.20
CA ALA A 241 8.22 11.50 -2.85
C ALA A 241 8.79 12.92 -2.96
N GLU A 242 9.99 13.16 -2.45
CA GLU A 242 10.70 14.45 -2.52
C GLU A 242 11.00 14.87 -3.97
N ASN A 243 11.18 13.90 -4.88
CA ASN A 243 11.37 14.16 -6.31
C ASN A 243 10.07 14.23 -7.12
N GLY A 244 8.92 14.14 -6.44
CA GLY A 244 7.60 14.22 -7.04
C GLY A 244 7.19 12.96 -7.80
N ILE A 245 7.82 11.82 -7.52
CA ILE A 245 7.53 10.51 -8.13
C ILE A 245 6.53 9.78 -7.24
N TRP A 246 5.24 10.07 -7.46
CA TRP A 246 4.16 9.64 -6.58
C TRP A 246 3.98 8.11 -6.57
N TYR A 247 3.87 7.50 -7.75
CA TYR A 247 3.50 6.09 -7.87
C TYR A 247 4.56 5.17 -7.27
N ASP A 248 5.85 5.44 -7.48
CA ASP A 248 6.95 4.66 -6.90
C ASP A 248 7.02 4.83 -5.37
N ALA A 249 6.76 6.04 -4.85
CA ALA A 249 6.72 6.28 -3.41
C ALA A 249 5.59 5.50 -2.72
N LEU A 250 4.37 5.62 -3.25
CA LEU A 250 3.19 4.92 -2.72
C LEU A 250 3.36 3.39 -2.83
N GLY A 251 3.79 2.90 -3.99
CA GLY A 251 4.04 1.49 -4.22
C GLY A 251 5.08 0.90 -3.25
N GLN A 252 6.15 1.64 -2.96
CA GLN A 252 7.14 1.19 -1.98
C GLN A 252 6.60 1.12 -0.55
N LEU A 253 5.76 2.06 -0.13
CA LEU A 253 5.20 2.05 1.22
C LEU A 253 4.17 0.94 1.40
N LEU A 254 3.30 0.73 0.41
CA LEU A 254 2.34 -0.37 0.43
C LEU A 254 3.05 -1.73 0.49
N GLN A 255 4.06 -1.95 -0.36
CA GLN A 255 4.84 -3.18 -0.34
C GLN A 255 5.60 -3.35 0.99
N ALA A 256 6.12 -2.27 1.56
CA ALA A 256 6.81 -2.34 2.85
C ALA A 256 5.84 -2.69 3.98
N GLN A 257 4.62 -2.15 3.97
CA GLN A 257 3.59 -2.44 4.95
C GLN A 257 3.15 -3.91 4.91
N GLU A 258 2.98 -4.50 3.72
CA GLU A 258 2.66 -5.92 3.56
C GLU A 258 3.73 -6.85 4.15
N LYS A 259 4.99 -6.41 4.19
CA LYS A 259 6.13 -7.19 4.68
C LYS A 259 6.39 -7.06 6.17
N VAL A 260 5.76 -6.12 6.87
CA VAL A 260 5.99 -5.89 8.29
C VAL A 260 5.10 -6.82 9.13
N SER A 261 5.75 -7.73 9.86
CA SER A 261 5.13 -8.43 10.99
C SER A 261 4.77 -7.40 12.07
N ARG A 262 3.62 -7.57 12.74
CA ARG A 262 2.94 -6.58 13.65
C ARG A 262 3.75 -5.97 14.82
N HIS A 263 5.07 -6.14 14.91
CA HIS A 263 5.91 -5.74 16.05
C HIS A 263 7.04 -4.73 15.79
N ASP A 264 7.22 -4.17 14.59
CA ASP A 264 8.30 -3.19 14.34
C ASP A 264 7.84 -1.72 14.44
N SER A 265 8.57 -0.93 15.25
CA SER A 265 8.21 0.43 15.70
C SER A 265 8.59 1.58 14.74
N GLN A 266 9.25 1.30 13.62
CA GLN A 266 9.44 2.23 12.50
C GLN A 266 8.53 1.80 11.36
N SER A 267 7.24 2.08 11.52
CA SER A 267 6.23 1.42 10.70
C SER A 267 6.10 2.10 9.33
N PRO A 268 6.23 1.34 8.23
CA PRO A 268 5.79 1.78 6.91
C PRO A 268 4.35 2.31 6.91
N ALA A 269 3.52 1.86 7.85
CA ALA A 269 2.18 2.36 8.09
C ALA A 269 2.16 3.86 8.45
N ALA A 270 3.02 4.34 9.35
CA ALA A 270 3.05 5.77 9.69
C ALA A 270 3.49 6.63 8.49
N ALA A 271 4.48 6.17 7.73
CA ALA A 271 4.93 6.83 6.51
C ALA A 271 3.85 6.79 5.41
N LEU A 272 3.12 5.68 5.28
CA LEU A 272 2.00 5.55 4.35
C LEU A 272 0.87 6.51 4.72
N SER A 273 0.45 6.55 5.99
CA SER A 273 -0.57 7.49 6.47
C SER A 273 -0.17 8.93 6.16
N ALA A 274 1.05 9.33 6.49
CA ALA A 274 1.53 10.68 6.22
C ALA A 274 1.55 11.02 4.72
N LEU A 275 1.88 10.05 3.85
CA LEU A 275 1.82 10.24 2.40
C LEU A 275 0.37 10.34 1.91
N LEU A 276 -0.51 9.46 2.40
CA LEU A 276 -1.92 9.42 2.01
C LEU A 276 -2.69 10.65 2.49
N GLU A 277 -2.40 11.22 3.65
CA GLU A 277 -2.99 12.49 4.11
C GLU A 277 -2.75 13.63 3.11
N GLN A 278 -1.60 13.65 2.43
CA GLN A 278 -1.29 14.64 1.39
C GLN A 278 -2.11 14.41 0.13
N ALA A 279 -2.53 13.17 -0.13
CA ALA A 279 -3.39 12.82 -1.25
C ALA A 279 -4.87 12.77 -0.90
N LEU A 280 -5.25 12.67 0.37
CA LEU A 280 -6.62 12.48 0.84
C LEU A 280 -6.97 13.43 2.00
N PRO A 281 -6.96 14.75 1.80
CA PRO A 281 -7.16 15.71 2.89
C PRO A 281 -8.52 15.58 3.60
N ASP A 282 -9.55 15.06 2.92
CA ASP A 282 -10.92 14.95 3.45
C ASP A 282 -11.32 13.52 3.85
N SER A 283 -10.46 12.52 3.68
CA SER A 283 -10.75 11.18 4.22
C SER A 283 -10.32 11.15 5.68
N ALA A 284 -11.29 11.23 6.59
CA ALA A 284 -11.09 10.78 7.98
C ALA A 284 -10.37 9.42 7.97
N PRO A 285 -9.49 9.12 8.94
CA PRO A 285 -8.68 7.92 8.93
C PRO A 285 -9.59 6.69 8.92
N ALA A 286 -9.86 6.17 7.73
CA ALA A 286 -10.39 4.84 7.56
C ALA A 286 -9.31 3.95 8.17
N GLN A 287 -9.64 3.33 9.30
CA GLN A 287 -8.73 2.51 10.06
C GLN A 287 -8.01 1.57 9.11
N LEU A 288 -6.71 1.82 8.91
CA LEU A 288 -5.78 0.92 8.25
C LEU A 288 -5.66 -0.31 9.14
N GLN A 289 -6.67 -1.18 9.12
CA GLN A 289 -6.59 -2.48 9.75
C GLN A 289 -6.01 -3.49 8.75
N PRO A 290 -5.13 -4.39 9.23
CA PRO A 290 -4.52 -5.44 8.41
C PRO A 290 -5.54 -6.46 7.90
#